data_AF-A0A5M6IP37-F1
#
_entry.id   AF-A0A5M6IP37-F1
#
_cell.length_a   1.000
_cell.length_b   1.000
_cell.length_c   1.000
_cell.angle_alpha   90.00
_cell.angle_beta   90.00
_cell.angle_gamma   90.00
#
_symmetry.space_group_name_H-M   'P 1'
#
loop_
_entity.id
_entity.type
_entity.pdbx_description
1 polymer ?
#
loop_
_entity_poly.entity_id
_entity_poly.type
_entity_poly.pdbx_seq_one_letter_code
_entity_poly.pdbx_strand_id
1 'polypeptide(L)'
;MRRWLLAGLVLSATGCATQASYQRHVDGFIGQDATRLYLGWGAPMRMAPLPGGGLAVSFLSNVLASPGFGWRGCETTFILDQDGIVRLASFHGNNCLL
;
A
#
# COMPACT_ATOMS: atom_id res chain seq x y z
N MET A 1 -47.25 -1.59 2.69
CA MET A 1 -46.19 -1.65 1.65
C MET A 1 -45.13 -0.56 1.94
N ARG A 2 -44.23 -0.77 2.92
CA ARG A 2 -43.19 0.23 3.26
C ARG A 2 -42.10 -0.37 4.16
N ARG A 3 -41.47 -1.47 3.75
CA ARG A 3 -40.40 -2.15 4.51
C ARG A 3 -39.14 -2.44 3.69
N TRP A 4 -39.04 -1.90 2.48
CA TRP A 4 -37.96 -2.21 1.53
C TRP A 4 -36.91 -1.10 1.36
N LEU A 5 -36.81 -0.14 2.29
CA LEU A 5 -35.84 0.96 2.20
C LEU A 5 -34.60 0.81 3.11
N LEU A 6 -34.53 -0.23 3.94
CA LEU A 6 -33.42 -0.40 4.88
C LEU A 6 -32.35 -1.41 4.41
N ALA A 7 -32.56 -2.12 3.30
CA ALA A 7 -31.64 -3.16 2.84
C ALA A 7 -30.49 -2.66 1.95
N GLY A 8 -30.53 -1.41 1.47
CA GLY A 8 -29.55 -0.89 0.50
C GLY A 8 -28.27 -0.29 1.12
N LEU A 9 -28.28 0.10 2.40
CA LEU A 9 -27.20 0.89 3.01
C LEU A 9 -26.08 0.04 3.65
N VAL A 10 -26.29 -1.27 3.82
CA VAL A 10 -25.37 -2.12 4.60
C VAL A 10 -24.20 -2.65 3.76
N LEU A 11 -24.26 -2.58 2.43
CA LEU A 11 -23.29 -3.27 1.56
C LEU A 11 -22.00 -2.48 1.21
N SER A 12 -21.88 -1.21 1.60
CA SER A 12 -20.77 -0.33 1.18
C SER A 12 -19.61 -0.24 2.17
N ALA A 13 -19.68 -0.91 3.33
CA ALA A 13 -18.72 -0.71 4.42
C ALA A 13 -17.46 -1.60 4.35
N THR A 14 -17.39 -2.59 3.47
CA THR A 14 -16.28 -3.56 3.45
C THR A 14 -15.03 -3.04 2.74
N GLY A 15 -15.14 -2.06 1.84
CA GLY A 15 -13.99 -1.50 1.12
C GLY A 15 -13.08 -0.57 1.94
N CYS A 16 -13.62 0.11 2.96
CA CYS A 16 -12.82 1.00 3.82
C CYS A 16 -11.99 0.24 4.86
N ALA A 17 -12.51 -0.90 5.35
CA ALA A 17 -11.87 -1.65 6.43
C ALA A 17 -10.51 -2.25 6.01
N THR A 18 -10.40 -2.69 4.75
CA THR A 18 -9.17 -3.29 4.23
C THR A 18 -8.08 -2.25 3.98
N GLN A 19 -8.41 -1.10 3.39
CA GLN A 19 -7.46 -0.02 3.16
C GLN A 19 -6.91 0.55 4.47
N ALA A 20 -7.76 0.74 5.49
CA ALA A 20 -7.33 1.21 6.80
C ALA A 20 -6.41 0.20 7.53
N SER A 21 -6.62 -1.10 7.32
CA SER A 21 -5.70 -2.12 7.85
C SER A 21 -4.35 -2.10 7.13
N TYR A 22 -4.37 -1.97 5.80
CA TYR A 22 -3.15 -1.87 5.01
C TYR A 22 -2.33 -0.63 5.38
N GLN A 23 -2.99 0.53 5.51
CA GLN A 23 -2.38 1.77 5.99
C GLN A 23 -1.65 1.55 7.32
N ARG A 24 -2.31 0.95 8.31
CA ARG A 24 -1.68 0.66 9.61
C ARG A 24 -0.47 -0.27 9.49
N HIS A 25 -0.52 -1.26 8.59
CA HIS A 25 0.61 -2.16 8.37
C HIS A 25 1.81 -1.42 7.77
N VAL A 26 1.62 -0.61 6.72
CA VAL A 26 2.71 0.12 6.08
C VAL A 26 3.25 1.24 6.98
N ASP A 27 2.38 1.91 7.75
CA ASP A 27 2.78 2.93 8.72
C ASP A 27 3.62 2.34 9.85
N GLY A 28 3.46 1.04 10.16
CA GLY A 28 4.27 0.33 11.14
C GLY A 28 5.77 0.26 10.79
N PHE A 29 6.15 0.57 9.55
CA PHE A 29 7.54 0.68 9.15
C PHE A 29 8.11 2.09 9.34
N ILE A 30 7.30 3.12 9.57
CA ILE A 30 7.79 4.48 9.78
C ILE A 30 8.67 4.54 11.03
N GLY A 31 9.87 5.11 10.88
CA GLY A 31 10.91 5.16 11.90
C GLY A 31 11.74 3.88 12.02
N GLN A 32 11.44 2.83 11.24
CA GLN A 32 12.24 1.61 11.20
C GLN A 32 13.35 1.69 10.14
N ASP A 33 14.37 0.86 10.33
CA ASP A 33 15.43 0.65 9.35
C ASP A 33 14.92 -0.11 8.12
N ALA A 34 15.40 0.27 6.94
CA ALA A 34 15.06 -0.38 5.67
C ALA A 34 15.36 -1.89 5.65
N THR A 35 16.29 -2.38 6.46
CA THR A 35 16.53 -3.82 6.64
C THR A 35 15.26 -4.55 7.09
N ARG A 36 14.49 -3.97 8.02
CA ARG A 36 13.22 -4.57 8.47
C ARG A 36 12.20 -4.63 7.33
N LEU A 37 12.18 -3.58 6.50
CA LEU A 37 11.35 -3.51 5.31
C LEU A 37 11.72 -4.64 4.34
N TYR A 38 13.00 -4.77 3.99
CA TYR A 38 13.48 -5.76 3.03
C TYR A 38 13.36 -7.21 3.52
N LEU A 39 13.51 -7.44 4.82
CA LEU A 39 13.26 -8.77 5.40
C LEU A 39 11.79 -9.19 5.28
N GLY A 40 10.85 -8.23 5.38
CA GLY A 40 9.43 -8.52 5.25
C GLY A 40 8.94 -8.59 3.81
N TRP A 41 9.42 -7.69 2.95
CA TRP A 41 8.87 -7.45 1.62
C TRP A 41 9.76 -7.94 0.47
N GLY A 42 11.02 -8.30 0.77
CA GLY A 42 12.01 -8.66 -0.22
C GLY A 42 12.67 -7.45 -0.88
N ALA A 43 13.23 -7.66 -2.07
CA ALA A 43 13.86 -6.60 -2.84
C ALA A 43 12.80 -5.67 -3.48
N PRO A 44 13.04 -4.35 -3.50
CA PRO A 44 12.11 -3.41 -4.13
C PRO A 44 12.08 -3.58 -5.65
N MET A 45 10.92 -3.33 -6.24
CA MET A 45 10.73 -3.36 -7.70
C MET A 45 11.36 -2.13 -8.36
N ARG A 46 11.26 -0.96 -7.71
CA ARG A 46 11.85 0.28 -8.19
C ARG A 46 12.55 1.00 -7.06
N MET A 47 13.63 1.69 -7.42
CA MET A 47 14.36 2.55 -6.51
C MET A 47 14.71 3.84 -7.26
N ALA A 48 14.55 4.99 -6.61
CA ALA A 48 14.92 6.27 -7.15
C ALA A 48 15.58 7.14 -6.07
N PRO A 49 16.76 7.75 -6.32
CA PRO A 49 17.36 8.70 -5.40
C PRO A 49 16.53 9.98 -5.31
N LEU A 50 16.48 10.57 -4.11
CA LEU A 50 15.74 11.80 -3.87
C LEU A 50 16.67 13.03 -3.85
N PRO A 51 16.19 14.21 -4.30
CA PRO A 51 16.90 15.46 -4.10
C PRO A 51 17.14 15.72 -2.61
N GLY A 52 18.39 15.97 -2.23
CA GLY A 52 18.78 16.11 -0.82
C GLY A 52 19.19 14.80 -0.14
N GLY A 53 19.29 13.70 -0.88
CA GLY A 53 19.71 12.39 -0.38
C GLY A 53 18.53 11.50 0.02
N GLY A 54 18.83 10.23 0.31
CA GLY A 54 17.82 9.21 0.56
C GLY A 54 17.27 8.57 -0.72
N LEU A 55 16.27 7.71 -0.56
CA LEU A 55 15.76 6.83 -1.60
C LEU A 55 14.24 6.69 -1.51
N ALA A 56 13.56 6.78 -2.63
CA ALA A 56 12.21 6.24 -2.79
C ALA A 56 12.32 4.79 -3.27
N VAL A 57 11.74 3.85 -2.53
CA VAL A 57 11.68 2.43 -2.88
C VAL A 57 10.23 2.01 -3.03
N SER A 58 9.88 1.35 -4.14
CA SER A 58 8.51 0.89 -4.38
C SER A 58 8.41 -0.60 -4.62
N PHE A 59 7.30 -1.15 -4.16
CA PHE A 59 6.96 -2.57 -4.19
C PHE A 59 5.59 -2.73 -4.81
N LEU A 60 5.42 -3.81 -5.56
CA LEU A 60 4.14 -4.13 -6.19
C LEU A 60 3.59 -5.42 -5.59
N SER A 61 2.36 -5.35 -5.09
CA SER A 61 1.66 -6.48 -4.47
C SER A 61 0.29 -6.71 -5.10
N ASN A 62 -0.25 -7.91 -4.89
CA ASN A 62 -1.61 -8.31 -5.29
C ASN A 62 -1.92 -8.05 -6.78
N VAL A 63 -0.96 -8.38 -7.64
CA VAL A 63 -1.06 -8.15 -9.09
C VAL A 63 -2.04 -9.16 -9.70
N LEU A 64 -3.19 -8.66 -10.14
CA LEU A 64 -4.16 -9.40 -10.91
C LEU A 64 -4.08 -8.93 -12.37
N ALA A 65 -3.67 -9.84 -13.24
CA ALA A 65 -3.78 -9.67 -14.68
C ALA A 65 -5.24 -9.92 -15.08
N SER A 66 -5.94 -8.90 -15.58
CA SER A 66 -7.28 -9.09 -16.13
C SER A 66 -7.21 -8.97 -17.66
N PRO A 67 -7.47 -10.05 -18.42
CA PRO A 67 -7.50 -9.98 -19.88
C PRO A 67 -8.44 -8.86 -20.35
N GLY A 68 -7.93 -7.93 -21.15
CA GLY A 68 -8.69 -6.79 -21.70
C GLY A 68 -8.96 -5.61 -20.75
N PHE A 69 -8.58 -5.69 -19.47
CA PHE A 69 -8.84 -4.63 -18.47
C PHE A 69 -7.57 -4.07 -17.78
N GLY A 70 -6.39 -4.53 -18.20
CA GLY A 70 -5.09 -4.08 -17.68
C GLY A 70 -4.64 -4.79 -16.39
N TRP A 71 -3.64 -4.22 -15.74
CA TRP A 71 -3.07 -4.71 -14.49
C TRP A 71 -3.72 -4.00 -13.31
N ARG A 72 -4.24 -4.76 -12.34
CA ARG A 72 -4.67 -4.22 -11.04
C ARG A 72 -3.67 -4.69 -9.99
N GLY A 73 -3.15 -3.77 -9.19
CA GLY A 73 -2.23 -4.09 -8.09
C GLY A 73 -2.24 -2.99 -7.05
N CYS A 74 -1.42 -3.17 -6.02
CA CYS A 74 -1.10 -2.13 -5.06
C CYS A 74 0.39 -1.83 -5.13
N GLU A 75 0.72 -0.61 -5.56
CA GLU A 75 2.08 -0.09 -5.46
C GLU A 75 2.23 0.61 -4.10
N THR A 76 3.18 0.15 -3.29
CA THR A 76 3.53 0.80 -2.02
C THR A 76 4.92 1.37 -2.13
N THR A 77 5.07 2.62 -1.73
CA THR A 77 6.31 3.37 -1.79
C THR A 77 6.71 3.78 -0.38
N PHE A 78 7.98 3.54 -0.06
CA PHE A 78 8.61 4.01 1.16
C PHE A 78 9.66 5.04 0.81
N ILE A 79 9.68 6.13 1.57
CA ILE A 79 10.74 7.14 1.49
C ILE A 79 11.72 6.88 2.61
N LEU A 80 12.95 6.56 2.24
CA LEU A 80 14.08 6.36 3.12
C LEU A 80 14.91 7.64 3.16
N ASP A 81 15.38 8.03 4.35
CA ASP A 81 16.39 9.08 4.46
C ASP A 81 17.80 8.56 4.12
N GLN A 82 18.82 9.40 4.34
CA GLN A 82 20.22 9.06 4.05
C GLN A 82 20.77 7.95 4.95
N ASP A 83 20.17 7.73 6.13
CA ASP A 83 20.55 6.69 7.07
C ASP A 83 19.79 5.38 6.82
N GLY A 84 18.92 5.34 5.80
CA GLY A 84 18.10 4.18 5.49
C GLY A 84 16.88 4.03 6.41
N ILE A 85 16.49 5.07 7.13
CA ILE A 85 15.31 5.07 7.99
C ILE A 85 14.07 5.45 7.19
N VAL A 86 13.01 4.68 7.33
CA VAL A 86 11.71 4.96 6.70
C VAL A 86 11.10 6.22 7.33
N ARG A 87 10.86 7.25 6.51
CA ARG A 87 10.23 8.51 6.93
C ARG A 87 8.79 8.64 6.48
N LEU A 88 8.45 8.01 5.36
CA LEU A 88 7.10 8.03 4.80
C LEU A 88 6.77 6.65 4.25
N ALA A 89 5.50 6.27 4.41
CA ALA A 89 4.89 5.17 3.69
C ALA A 89 3.67 5.71 2.94
N SER A 90 3.52 5.30 1.68
CA SER A 90 2.33 5.61 0.88
C SER A 90 2.01 4.44 -0.03
N PHE A 91 0.76 4.32 -0.44
CA PHE A 91 0.36 3.31 -1.40
C PHE A 91 -0.73 3.83 -2.33
N HIS A 92 -0.81 3.21 -3.50
CA HIS A 92 -1.78 3.52 -4.51
C HIS A 92 -2.20 2.27 -5.28
N GLY A 93 -3.47 2.21 -5.65
CA GLY A 93 -4.04 1.13 -6.43
C GLY A 93 -5.32 0.56 -5.81
N ASN A 94 -5.86 -0.46 -6.48
CA ASN A 94 -7.20 -0.97 -6.19
C ASN A 94 -7.19 -2.29 -5.41
N ASN A 95 -6.01 -2.78 -5.00
CA ASN A 95 -5.85 -4.09 -4.37
C ASN A 95 -4.88 -4.07 -3.18
N CYS A 96 -4.94 -2.99 -2.39
CA CYS A 96 -4.10 -2.80 -1.20
C CYS A 96 -4.69 -3.56 -0.01
N LEU A 97 -4.39 -4.85 0.02
CA LEU A 97 -4.87 -5.83 0.99
C LEU A 97 -3.66 -6.53 1.62
N LEU A 98 -3.80 -6.93 2.89
CA LEU A 98 -2.82 -7.76 3.61
C LEU A 98 -3.00 -9.24 3.31
#